data_AF-R5Q2T8-F1
#
_entry.id   AF-R5Q2T8-F1
#
_cell.length_a   1.000
_cell.length_b   1.000
_cell.length_c   1.000
_cell.angle_alpha   90.00
_cell.angle_beta   90.00
_cell.angle_gamma   90.00
#
_symmetry.space_group_name_H-M   'P 1'
#
loop_
_entity.id
_entity.type
_entity.pdbx_description
1 polymer ?
#
loop_
_entity_poly.entity_id
_entity_poly.type
_entity_poly.pdbx_seq_one_letter_code
_entity_poly.pdbx_strand_id
1 'polypeptide(L)'
;MSSELQKALELKLSNYQSNRVDRLIRSVRECSPLGAALMDKVQRQNCKVVLGSGMKAAGAFIKKDNTILLNHQMSDERLMSTLVHEARHMEQYENAPLCAAHYGLNLESLIRVCRAKEADAKAVQCAAAYQMLDSNPKVWKEFFKASPKIAMSYLEKYKQTKSIEASLPEAFKAWYDDLDYADKYDRKMLSFMESKVSDNERDLMEDDFSSKKTVEDVCRYGSACYMRGEEGFLETKRAMTVKEDIFFRCADVSQAAFDKGLCEQKDTSFVKFFVKSAGGIIAGKDKSDKKPSASEEWSFIMSCFDKKTAGR
;
A
#
# COMPACT_ATOMS: atom_id res chain seq x y z
N MET A 1 38.52 17.29 -16.80
CA MET A 1 38.26 17.59 -15.38
C MET A 1 39.23 16.75 -14.56
N SER A 2 40.04 17.32 -13.65
CA SER A 2 41.05 16.53 -12.92
C SER A 2 40.38 15.52 -11.98
N SER A 3 41.03 14.37 -11.76
CA SER A 3 40.57 13.31 -10.83
C SER A 3 40.27 13.84 -9.43
N GLU A 4 41.02 14.85 -8.98
CA GLU A 4 40.87 15.49 -7.67
C GLU A 4 39.62 16.37 -7.60
N LEU A 5 39.31 17.10 -8.67
CA LEU A 5 38.11 17.93 -8.75
C LEU A 5 36.84 17.08 -8.70
N GLN A 6 36.86 15.92 -9.36
CA GLN A 6 35.75 14.97 -9.34
C GLN A 6 35.52 14.39 -7.95
N LYS A 7 36.59 13.92 -7.28
CA LYS A 7 36.51 13.43 -5.89
C LYS A 7 36.00 14.49 -4.92
N ALA A 8 36.46 15.75 -5.07
CA ALA A 8 36.00 16.86 -4.23
C ALA A 8 34.51 17.20 -4.43
N LEU A 9 34.02 17.11 -5.67
CA LEU A 9 32.61 17.30 -6.00
C LEU A 9 31.74 16.17 -5.42
N GLU A 10 32.18 14.92 -5.56
CA GLU A 10 31.51 13.75 -5.00
C GLU A 10 31.41 13.83 -3.47
N LEU A 11 32.50 14.22 -2.80
CA LEU A 11 32.55 14.37 -1.34
C LEU A 11 31.63 15.52 -0.85
N LYS A 12 31.62 16.66 -1.56
CA LYS A 12 30.69 17.76 -1.27
C LYS A 12 29.23 17.36 -1.45
N LEU A 13 28.92 16.63 -2.51
CA LEU A 13 27.56 16.15 -2.78
C LEU A 13 27.11 15.17 -1.70
N SER A 14 27.98 14.22 -1.32
CA SER A 14 27.73 13.27 -0.24
C SER A 14 27.46 13.98 1.09
N ASN A 15 28.31 14.95 1.47
CA ASN A 15 28.12 15.74 2.69
C ASN A 15 26.80 16.54 2.67
N TYR A 16 26.46 17.17 1.53
CA TYR A 16 25.20 17.89 1.39
C TYR A 16 23.98 16.96 1.57
N GLN A 17 24.01 15.79 0.95
CA GLN A 17 22.94 14.80 1.06
C GLN A 17 22.80 14.27 2.49
N SER A 18 23.91 13.94 3.16
CA SER A 18 23.91 13.52 4.57
C SER A 18 23.29 14.60 5.46
N ASN A 19 23.78 15.84 5.33
CA ASN A 19 23.27 16.97 6.11
C ASN A 19 21.77 17.20 5.89
N ARG A 20 21.26 16.94 4.68
CA ARG A 20 19.84 17.08 4.35
C ARG A 20 19.01 15.97 4.98
N VAL A 21 19.46 14.71 4.91
CA VAL A 21 18.80 13.58 5.59
C VAL A 21 18.72 13.83 7.10
N ASP A 22 19.82 14.26 7.73
CA ASP A 22 19.85 14.54 9.16
C ASP A 22 18.88 15.65 9.56
N ARG A 23 18.75 16.69 8.74
CA ARG A 23 17.73 17.74 8.93
C ARG A 23 16.32 17.18 8.80
N LEU A 24 16.02 16.37 7.79
CA LEU A 24 14.70 15.76 7.61
C LEU A 24 14.31 14.90 8.81
N ILE A 25 15.20 14.01 9.27
CA ILE A 25 14.96 13.16 10.43
C ILE A 25 14.72 14.02 11.67
N ARG A 26 15.58 15.02 11.91
CA ARG A 26 15.44 15.93 13.05
C ARG A 26 14.10 16.67 13.02
N SER A 27 13.75 17.29 11.90
CA SER A 27 12.50 18.03 11.75
C SER A 27 11.27 17.13 11.91
N VAL A 28 11.29 15.89 11.40
CA VAL A 28 10.19 14.94 11.64
C VAL A 28 10.05 14.61 13.13
N ARG A 29 11.15 14.39 13.85
CA ARG A 29 11.13 14.11 15.31
C ARG A 29 10.62 15.29 16.12
N GLU A 30 11.02 16.51 15.78
CA GLU A 30 10.64 17.73 16.50
C GLU A 30 9.18 18.13 16.24
N CYS A 31 8.68 17.92 15.01
CA CYS A 31 7.38 18.43 14.59
C CYS A 31 6.24 17.42 14.69
N SER A 32 6.50 16.14 14.94
CA SER A 32 5.47 15.09 14.99
C SER A 32 5.81 14.02 16.01
N PRO A 33 5.04 13.87 17.10
CA PRO A 33 5.22 12.76 18.04
C PRO A 33 5.12 11.37 17.38
N LEU A 34 4.22 11.21 16.41
CA LEU A 34 4.10 9.97 15.63
C LEU A 34 5.33 9.74 14.75
N GLY A 35 5.78 10.78 14.06
CA GLY A 35 7.01 10.75 13.27
C GLY A 35 8.23 10.42 14.14
N ALA A 36 8.33 11.00 15.34
CA ALA A 36 9.40 10.74 16.29
C ALA A 36 9.46 9.26 16.68
N ALA A 37 8.32 8.66 17.06
CA ALA A 37 8.25 7.26 17.43
C ALA A 37 8.67 6.31 16.28
N LEU A 38 8.37 6.68 15.03
CA LEU A 38 8.81 5.94 13.86
C LEU A 38 10.30 6.12 13.59
N MET A 39 10.84 7.33 13.74
CA MET A 39 12.29 7.57 13.61
C MET A 39 13.10 6.82 14.68
N ASP A 40 12.55 6.67 15.89
CA ASP A 40 13.16 5.83 16.93
C ASP A 40 13.19 4.36 16.53
N LYS A 41 12.18 3.87 15.79
CA LYS A 41 12.16 2.51 15.23
C LYS A 41 13.16 2.36 14.09
N VAL A 42 13.21 3.32 13.17
CA VAL A 42 14.23 3.38 12.09
C VAL A 42 15.63 3.27 12.67
N GLN A 43 15.93 4.05 13.72
CA GLN A 43 17.22 4.03 14.40
C GLN A 43 17.47 2.67 15.07
N ARG A 44 16.52 2.15 15.86
CA ARG A 44 16.69 0.87 16.57
C ARG A 44 16.91 -0.32 15.63
N GLN A 45 16.31 -0.30 14.45
CA GLN A 45 16.45 -1.36 13.45
C GLN A 45 17.64 -1.16 12.52
N ASN A 46 18.47 -0.14 12.73
CA ASN A 46 19.58 0.19 11.85
C ASN A 46 19.14 0.38 10.38
N CYS A 47 17.92 0.89 10.17
CA CYS A 47 17.40 1.17 8.83
C CYS A 47 18.05 2.47 8.31
N LYS A 48 18.63 2.41 7.11
CA LYS A 48 19.33 3.54 6.51
C LYS A 48 18.33 4.49 5.86
N VAL A 49 18.54 5.80 6.00
CA VAL A 49 17.81 6.81 5.23
C VAL A 49 18.77 7.49 4.29
N VAL A 50 18.48 7.48 2.99
CA VAL A 50 19.35 8.04 1.96
C VAL A 50 18.56 8.81 0.90
N LEU A 51 19.23 9.75 0.23
CA LEU A 51 18.65 10.48 -0.90
C LEU A 51 19.10 9.83 -2.21
N GLY A 52 18.14 9.45 -3.05
CA GLY A 52 18.34 8.83 -4.35
C GLY A 52 17.93 9.73 -5.51
N SER A 53 18.51 9.46 -6.68
CA SER A 53 18.15 10.07 -7.97
C SER A 53 17.40 9.08 -8.86
N GLY A 54 16.74 9.58 -9.92
CA GLY A 54 16.08 8.73 -10.92
C GLY A 54 14.74 8.10 -10.50
N MET A 55 14.24 8.41 -9.31
CA MET A 55 12.94 7.94 -8.85
C MET A 55 11.80 8.81 -9.37
N LYS A 56 10.70 8.19 -9.79
CA LYS A 56 9.43 8.91 -10.04
C LYS A 56 8.63 9.15 -8.76
N ALA A 57 8.72 8.24 -7.80
CA ALA A 57 8.07 8.37 -6.49
C ALA A 57 8.82 9.36 -5.59
N ALA A 58 8.15 9.84 -4.54
CA ALA A 58 8.78 10.70 -3.53
C ALA A 58 9.72 9.92 -2.59
N GLY A 59 9.44 8.63 -2.39
CA GLY A 59 10.26 7.72 -1.61
C GLY A 59 9.91 6.26 -1.87
N ALA A 60 10.69 5.36 -1.29
CA ALA A 60 10.44 3.93 -1.23
C ALA A 60 11.22 3.30 -0.07
N PHE A 61 10.61 2.35 0.63
CA PHE A 61 11.30 1.43 1.51
C PHE A 61 11.76 0.18 0.74
N ILE A 62 13.07 -0.08 0.77
CA ILE A 62 13.71 -1.24 0.13
C ILE A 62 14.03 -2.26 1.22
N LYS A 63 13.14 -3.26 1.36
CA LYS A 63 13.27 -4.31 2.40
C LYS A 63 14.61 -5.03 2.35
N LYS A 64 15.08 -5.41 1.14
CA LYS A 64 16.32 -6.18 0.95
C LYS A 64 17.55 -5.49 1.56
N ASP A 65 17.60 -4.17 1.43
CA ASP A 65 18.73 -3.36 1.87
C ASP A 65 18.46 -2.65 3.21
N ASN A 66 17.29 -2.91 3.83
CA ASN A 66 16.78 -2.21 4.99
C ASN A 66 16.99 -0.68 4.90
N THR A 67 16.54 -0.10 3.78
CA THR A 67 16.85 1.28 3.41
C THR A 67 15.59 2.04 2.99
N ILE A 68 15.37 3.22 3.57
CA ILE A 68 14.44 4.22 3.09
C ILE A 68 15.17 5.12 2.09
N LEU A 69 14.73 5.05 0.84
CA LEU A 69 15.22 5.87 -0.26
C LEU A 69 14.26 7.05 -0.48
N LEU A 70 14.75 8.27 -0.36
CA LEU A 70 13.99 9.50 -0.58
C LEU A 70 14.42 10.18 -1.89
N ASN A 71 13.48 10.72 -2.65
CA ASN A 71 13.79 11.38 -3.91
C ASN A 71 14.41 12.77 -3.67
N HIS A 72 15.67 12.95 -4.05
CA HIS A 72 16.39 14.20 -3.80
C HIS A 72 15.79 15.43 -4.52
N GLN A 73 14.95 15.23 -5.54
CA GLN A 73 14.33 16.33 -6.30
C GLN A 73 13.08 16.88 -5.62
N MET A 74 12.52 16.18 -4.63
CA MET A 74 11.34 16.62 -3.90
C MET A 74 11.71 17.67 -2.85
N SER A 75 10.76 18.53 -2.47
CA SER A 75 10.96 19.50 -1.38
C SER A 75 11.08 18.82 -0.02
N ASP A 76 11.73 19.49 0.94
CA ASP A 76 11.88 18.95 2.30
C ASP A 76 10.51 18.72 2.94
N GLU A 77 9.54 19.61 2.73
CA GLU A 77 8.20 19.49 3.29
C GLU A 77 7.45 18.27 2.74
N ARG A 78 7.65 17.94 1.45
CA ARG A 78 7.12 16.71 0.86
C ARG A 78 7.84 15.48 1.43
N LEU A 79 9.16 15.54 1.58
CA LEU A 79 9.97 14.44 2.08
C LEU A 79 9.75 14.15 3.56
N MET A 80 9.42 15.14 4.40
CA MET A 80 9.13 14.93 5.82
C MET A 80 7.97 13.95 6.02
N SER A 81 6.83 14.18 5.37
CA SER A 81 5.70 13.23 5.45
C SER A 81 5.99 11.92 4.71
N THR A 82 6.73 11.96 3.60
CA THR A 82 7.11 10.74 2.86
C THR A 82 8.02 9.84 3.70
N LEU A 83 8.96 10.41 4.46
CA LEU A 83 9.82 9.66 5.37
C LEU A 83 9.00 8.90 6.42
N VAL A 84 7.91 9.49 6.92
CA VAL A 84 6.97 8.81 7.82
C VAL A 84 6.26 7.64 7.11
N HIS A 85 5.82 7.83 5.86
CA HIS A 85 5.21 6.77 5.04
C HIS A 85 6.15 5.58 4.87
N GLU A 86 7.40 5.83 4.45
CA GLU A 86 8.37 4.74 4.22
C GLU A 86 8.85 4.09 5.52
N ALA A 87 8.99 4.86 6.61
CA ALA A 87 9.26 4.31 7.94
C ALA A 87 8.12 3.42 8.44
N ARG A 88 6.87 3.74 8.09
CA ARG A 88 5.74 2.87 8.41
C ARG A 88 5.81 1.55 7.65
N HIS A 89 6.23 1.54 6.39
CA HIS A 89 6.47 0.28 5.69
C HIS A 89 7.53 -0.58 6.36
N MET A 90 8.65 0.01 6.78
CA MET A 90 9.66 -0.69 7.55
C MET A 90 9.07 -1.34 8.82
N GLU A 91 8.29 -0.59 9.59
CA GLU A 91 7.65 -1.09 10.81
C GLU A 91 6.67 -2.23 10.54
N GLN A 92 5.89 -2.13 9.45
CA GLN A 92 4.97 -3.18 9.02
C GLN A 92 5.72 -4.47 8.66
N TYR A 93 6.88 -4.39 8.01
CA TYR A 93 7.68 -5.58 7.68
C TYR A 93 8.29 -6.27 8.90
N GLU A 94 8.58 -5.52 9.97
CA GLU A 94 9.06 -6.08 11.24
C GLU A 94 7.93 -6.76 12.02
N ASN A 95 6.80 -6.08 12.16
CA ASN A 95 5.77 -6.44 13.14
C ASN A 95 4.60 -7.24 12.57
N ALA A 96 4.45 -7.30 11.24
CA ALA A 96 3.36 -8.02 10.59
C ALA A 96 3.92 -9.11 9.65
N PRO A 97 3.90 -10.39 10.06
CA PRO A 97 4.33 -11.51 9.23
C PRO A 97 3.65 -11.53 7.85
N LEU A 98 2.38 -11.08 7.79
CA LEU A 98 1.62 -10.88 6.54
C LEU A 98 2.30 -9.97 5.53
N CYS A 99 2.92 -8.90 6.03
CA CYS A 99 3.58 -7.94 5.17
C CYS A 99 4.81 -8.56 4.51
N ALA A 100 5.35 -9.67 5.02
CA ALA A 100 6.49 -10.38 4.44
C ALA A 100 6.12 -11.53 3.49
N ALA A 101 4.90 -12.07 3.55
CA ALA A 101 4.45 -13.24 2.80
C ALA A 101 3.60 -12.83 1.59
N HIS A 102 4.20 -12.62 0.42
CA HIS A 102 3.49 -12.08 -0.75
C HIS A 102 3.15 -13.07 -1.86
N TYR A 103 3.86 -14.19 -2.04
CA TYR A 103 3.61 -15.10 -3.19
C TYR A 103 2.78 -16.35 -2.84
N GLY A 104 2.80 -16.79 -1.57
CA GLY A 104 1.93 -17.88 -1.11
C GLY A 104 0.46 -17.47 -0.99
N LEU A 105 0.15 -16.17 -0.95
CA LEU A 105 -1.23 -15.68 -0.82
C LEU A 105 -2.05 -15.93 -2.08
N ASN A 106 -3.29 -16.37 -1.90
CA ASN A 106 -4.29 -16.32 -2.96
C ASN A 106 -4.49 -14.88 -3.46
N LEU A 107 -4.93 -14.72 -4.71
CA LEU A 107 -4.93 -13.44 -5.42
C LEU A 107 -5.79 -12.38 -4.71
N GLU A 108 -6.87 -12.81 -4.08
CA GLU A 108 -7.74 -11.97 -3.28
C GLU A 108 -7.03 -11.43 -2.04
N SER A 109 -6.45 -12.31 -1.23
CA SER A 109 -5.67 -11.97 -0.04
C SER A 109 -4.45 -11.11 -0.38
N LEU A 110 -3.77 -11.39 -1.50
CA LEU A 110 -2.64 -10.61 -1.98
C LEU A 110 -3.03 -9.15 -2.23
N ILE A 111 -4.09 -8.91 -2.99
CA ILE A 111 -4.59 -7.56 -3.26
C ILE A 111 -5.09 -6.90 -1.97
N ARG A 112 -5.87 -7.61 -1.14
CA ARG A 112 -6.35 -7.07 0.15
C ARG A 112 -5.21 -6.61 1.04
N VAL A 113 -4.22 -7.48 1.29
CA VAL A 113 -3.08 -7.17 2.17
C VAL A 113 -2.25 -6.04 1.59
N CYS A 114 -1.99 -6.04 0.28
CA CYS A 114 -1.24 -4.97 -0.36
C CYS A 114 -1.95 -3.61 -0.21
N ARG A 115 -3.25 -3.54 -0.50
CA ARG A 115 -4.06 -2.33 -0.33
C ARG A 115 -4.09 -1.87 1.12
N ALA A 116 -4.32 -2.78 2.07
CA ALA A 116 -4.34 -2.46 3.49
C ALA A 116 -2.99 -1.88 3.97
N LYS A 117 -1.88 -2.45 3.53
CA LYS A 117 -0.53 -1.97 3.87
C LYS A 117 -0.30 -0.53 3.45
N GLU A 118 -0.69 -0.19 2.22
CA GLU A 118 -0.53 1.16 1.67
C GLU A 118 -1.52 2.17 2.25
N ALA A 119 -2.77 1.74 2.47
CA ALA A 119 -3.79 2.55 3.12
C ALA A 119 -3.38 2.92 4.55
N ASP A 120 -2.83 1.97 5.31
CA ASP A 120 -2.30 2.21 6.65
C ASP A 120 -1.09 3.16 6.63
N ALA A 121 -0.11 2.94 5.75
CA ALA A 121 1.03 3.84 5.60
C ALA A 121 0.58 5.27 5.24
N LYS A 122 -0.43 5.42 4.38
CA LYS A 122 -1.03 6.72 4.03
C LYS A 122 -1.81 7.36 5.18
N ALA A 123 -2.54 6.59 5.98
CA ALA A 123 -3.25 7.10 7.14
C ALA A 123 -2.27 7.64 8.20
N VAL A 124 -1.20 6.89 8.47
CA VAL A 124 -0.11 7.29 9.36
C VAL A 124 0.63 8.52 8.82
N GLN A 125 0.91 8.57 7.51
CA GLN A 125 1.47 9.76 6.85
C GLN A 125 0.57 10.99 7.04
N CYS A 126 -0.74 10.84 6.85
CA CYS A 126 -1.73 11.90 7.04
C CYS A 126 -1.70 12.44 8.47
N ALA A 127 -1.76 11.54 9.45
CA ALA A 127 -1.75 11.90 10.87
C ALA A 127 -0.48 12.66 11.25
N ALA A 128 0.70 12.20 10.79
CA ALA A 128 1.96 12.89 11.06
C ALA A 128 2.03 14.26 10.37
N ALA A 129 1.60 14.36 9.11
CA ALA A 129 1.53 15.64 8.40
C ALA A 129 0.60 16.63 9.12
N TYR A 130 -0.50 16.14 9.71
CA TYR A 130 -1.41 16.95 10.51
C TYR A 130 -0.78 17.40 11.84
N GLN A 131 -0.03 16.54 12.53
CA GLN A 131 0.72 16.93 13.74
C GLN A 131 1.74 18.05 13.46
N MET A 132 2.28 18.10 12.24
CA MET A 132 3.21 19.15 11.81
C MET A 132 2.52 20.45 11.39
N LEU A 133 1.19 20.55 11.45
CA LEU A 133 0.45 21.70 10.92
C LEU A 133 0.86 23.03 11.58
N ASP A 134 1.05 23.05 12.89
CA ASP A 134 1.37 24.27 13.63
C ASP A 134 2.84 24.69 13.46
N SER A 135 3.75 23.72 13.41
CA SER A 135 5.20 23.97 13.32
C SER A 135 5.70 24.14 11.89
N ASN A 136 5.11 23.42 10.94
CA ASN A 136 5.43 23.50 9.52
C ASN A 136 4.18 23.22 8.65
N PRO A 137 3.29 24.22 8.47
CA PRO A 137 2.01 24.06 7.75
C PRO A 137 2.18 23.66 6.27
N LYS A 138 3.36 23.88 5.69
CA LYS A 138 3.66 23.49 4.31
C LYS A 138 3.69 21.96 4.14
N VAL A 139 4.03 21.19 5.18
CA VAL A 139 4.00 19.72 5.13
C VAL A 139 2.56 19.23 4.92
N TRP A 140 1.61 19.76 5.71
CA TRP A 140 0.19 19.45 5.55
C TRP A 140 -0.31 19.88 4.17
N LYS A 141 0.08 21.07 3.69
CA LYS A 141 -0.29 21.55 2.35
C LYS A 141 0.18 20.60 1.24
N GLU A 142 1.43 20.15 1.29
CA GLU A 142 1.98 19.20 0.29
C GLU A 142 1.34 17.82 0.39
N PHE A 143 0.96 17.36 1.59
CA PHE A 143 0.19 16.14 1.74
C PHE A 143 -1.22 16.28 1.15
N PHE A 144 -1.95 17.33 1.54
CA PHE A 144 -3.31 17.61 1.08
C PHE A 144 -3.37 17.72 -0.45
N LYS A 145 -2.41 18.41 -1.07
CA LYS A 145 -2.32 18.52 -2.53
C LYS A 145 -2.21 17.16 -3.22
N ALA A 146 -1.48 16.22 -2.63
CA ALA A 146 -1.26 14.91 -3.23
C ALA A 146 -2.31 13.85 -2.86
N SER A 147 -3.01 14.04 -1.74
CA SER A 147 -3.96 13.05 -1.20
C SER A 147 -5.16 13.73 -0.55
N PRO A 148 -5.94 14.55 -1.30
CA PRO A 148 -6.96 15.42 -0.74
C PRO A 148 -8.09 14.66 -0.05
N LYS A 149 -8.57 13.54 -0.62
CA LYS A 149 -9.66 12.75 -0.02
C LYS A 149 -9.27 12.21 1.36
N ILE A 150 -8.08 11.62 1.47
CA ILE A 150 -7.55 11.11 2.74
C ILE A 150 -7.43 12.24 3.77
N ALA A 151 -6.85 13.37 3.37
CA ALA A 151 -6.65 14.52 4.23
C ALA A 151 -7.98 15.11 4.73
N MET A 152 -8.99 15.21 3.86
CA MET A 152 -10.32 15.72 4.22
C MET A 152 -11.04 14.77 5.19
N SER A 153 -11.11 13.47 4.89
CA SER A 153 -11.78 12.50 5.77
C SER A 153 -11.15 12.44 7.16
N TYR A 154 -9.81 12.49 7.23
CA TYR A 154 -9.10 12.60 8.51
C TYR A 154 -9.47 13.88 9.26
N LEU A 155 -9.41 15.04 8.58
CA LEU A 155 -9.64 16.35 9.19
C LEU A 155 -11.08 16.50 9.70
N GLU A 156 -12.06 16.03 8.93
CA GLU A 156 -13.48 16.06 9.33
C GLU A 156 -13.70 15.25 10.61
N LYS A 157 -13.15 14.03 10.68
CA LYS A 157 -13.26 13.20 11.87
C LYS A 157 -12.52 13.82 13.06
N TYR A 158 -11.32 14.34 12.84
CA TYR A 158 -10.54 14.99 13.88
C TYR A 158 -11.24 16.25 14.43
N LYS A 159 -11.91 17.04 13.58
CA LYS A 159 -12.68 18.21 14.03
C LYS A 159 -13.80 17.83 15.00
N GLN A 160 -14.40 16.66 14.82
CA GLN A 160 -15.48 16.13 15.67
C GLN A 160 -14.96 15.53 16.97
N THR A 161 -13.86 14.76 16.92
CA THR A 161 -13.42 13.93 18.05
C THR A 161 -12.19 14.45 18.78
N LYS A 162 -11.39 15.30 18.12
CA LYS A 162 -10.05 15.73 18.55
C LYS A 162 -9.10 14.57 18.83
N SER A 163 -9.36 13.38 18.27
CA SER A 163 -8.55 12.17 18.46
C SER A 163 -7.94 11.69 17.15
N ILE A 164 -6.63 11.42 17.18
CA ILE A 164 -5.89 10.82 16.07
C ILE A 164 -6.40 9.39 15.83
N GLU A 165 -6.54 8.62 16.91
CA GLU A 165 -6.98 7.23 16.90
C GLU A 165 -8.35 7.08 16.26
N ALA A 166 -9.28 7.99 16.56
CA ALA A 166 -10.61 7.99 15.95
C ALA A 166 -10.61 8.47 14.48
N SER A 167 -9.56 9.16 14.04
CA SER A 167 -9.44 9.75 12.69
C SER A 167 -8.68 8.86 11.71
N LEU A 168 -7.77 8.01 12.20
CA LEU A 168 -7.03 7.04 11.39
C LEU A 168 -7.94 6.09 10.58
N PRO A 169 -9.03 5.52 11.13
CA PRO A 169 -9.96 4.70 10.35
C PRO A 169 -10.52 5.41 9.11
N GLU A 170 -10.89 6.69 9.23
CA GLU A 170 -11.47 7.43 8.11
C GLU A 170 -10.44 7.75 7.05
N ALA A 171 -9.21 8.11 7.43
CA ALA A 171 -8.09 8.23 6.50
C ALA A 171 -7.78 6.91 5.76
N PHE A 172 -7.75 5.80 6.50
CA PHE A 172 -7.50 4.47 5.96
C PHE A 172 -8.55 4.10 4.91
N LYS A 173 -9.85 4.25 5.25
CA LYS A 173 -10.95 3.93 4.34
C LYS A 173 -10.94 4.84 3.11
N ALA A 174 -10.62 6.12 3.27
CA ALA A 174 -10.58 7.11 2.18
C ALA A 174 -9.52 6.81 1.11
N TRP A 175 -8.49 6.03 1.44
CA TRP A 175 -7.50 5.56 0.46
C TRP A 175 -8.15 4.73 -0.67
N TYR A 176 -9.16 3.93 -0.33
CA TYR A 176 -9.86 3.05 -1.28
C TYR A 176 -10.76 3.83 -2.27
N ASP A 177 -11.01 5.12 -2.02
CA ASP A 177 -11.85 5.95 -2.90
C ASP A 177 -11.09 6.53 -4.10
N ASP A 178 -9.77 6.32 -4.16
CA ASP A 178 -8.94 6.62 -5.32
C ASP A 178 -8.57 5.31 -6.04
N LEU A 179 -9.52 4.82 -6.83
CA LEU A 179 -9.36 3.55 -7.54
C LEU A 179 -8.19 3.59 -8.55
N ASP A 180 -7.87 4.74 -9.13
CA ASP A 180 -6.72 4.87 -10.03
C ASP A 180 -5.39 4.79 -9.28
N TYR A 181 -5.36 5.27 -8.03
CA TYR A 181 -4.21 5.08 -7.16
C TYR A 181 -4.07 3.63 -6.71
N ALA A 182 -5.16 3.01 -6.23
CA ALA A 182 -5.18 1.60 -5.81
C ALA A 182 -4.77 0.64 -6.95
N ASP A 183 -5.28 0.88 -8.15
CA ASP A 183 -4.99 0.09 -9.36
C ASP A 183 -3.48 -0.01 -9.66
N LYS A 184 -2.69 1.03 -9.37
CA LYS A 184 -1.23 0.96 -9.55
C LYS A 184 -0.58 -0.11 -8.67
N TYR A 185 -1.10 -0.32 -7.46
CA TYR A 185 -0.60 -1.32 -6.54
C TYR A 185 -1.08 -2.72 -6.91
N ASP A 186 -2.35 -2.86 -7.32
CA ASP A 186 -2.88 -4.13 -7.82
C ASP A 186 -2.06 -4.62 -9.03
N ARG A 187 -1.79 -3.73 -10.00
CA ARG A 187 -0.94 -4.05 -11.16
C ARG A 187 0.46 -4.48 -10.75
N LYS A 188 1.05 -3.82 -9.76
CA LYS A 188 2.39 -4.17 -9.26
C LYS A 188 2.41 -5.56 -8.65
N MET A 189 1.38 -5.92 -7.86
CA MET A 189 1.27 -7.26 -7.27
C MET A 189 1.03 -8.33 -8.32
N LEU A 190 0.17 -8.06 -9.30
CA LEU A 190 -0.04 -9.00 -10.41
C LEU A 190 1.21 -9.19 -11.26
N SER A 191 1.96 -8.11 -11.55
CA SER A 191 3.22 -8.22 -12.28
C SER A 191 4.27 -9.02 -11.49
N PHE A 192 4.25 -8.92 -10.16
CA PHE A 192 5.07 -9.77 -9.30
C PHE A 192 4.66 -11.25 -9.39
N MET A 193 3.36 -11.56 -9.33
CA MET A 193 2.87 -12.94 -9.48
C MET A 193 3.14 -13.51 -10.87
N GLU A 194 2.97 -12.72 -11.94
CA GLU A 194 3.31 -13.07 -13.32
C GLU A 194 4.80 -13.44 -13.43
N SER A 195 5.68 -12.69 -12.76
CA SER A 195 7.11 -13.03 -12.68
C SER A 195 7.32 -14.37 -11.98
N LYS A 196 6.64 -14.63 -10.85
CA LYS A 196 6.76 -15.89 -10.10
C LYS A 196 6.28 -17.11 -10.88
N VAL A 197 5.18 -16.97 -11.62
CA VAL A 197 4.71 -17.99 -12.57
C VAL A 197 5.72 -18.18 -13.71
N SER A 198 6.35 -17.13 -14.19
CA SER A 198 7.38 -17.21 -15.23
C SER A 198 8.64 -17.92 -14.74
N ASP A 199 9.03 -17.68 -13.49
CA ASP A 199 10.18 -18.28 -12.80
C ASP A 199 9.92 -19.75 -12.37
N ASN A 200 8.70 -20.27 -12.57
CA ASN A 200 8.24 -21.60 -12.14
C ASN A 200 8.39 -21.84 -10.63
N GLU A 201 8.15 -20.80 -9.84
CA GLU A 201 8.09 -20.89 -8.38
C GLU A 201 6.87 -21.73 -7.97
N ARG A 202 7.05 -22.59 -6.97
CA ARG A 202 6.01 -23.53 -6.49
C ARG A 202 5.26 -22.95 -5.28
N ASP A 203 4.21 -23.66 -4.88
CA ASP A 203 3.38 -23.39 -3.71
C ASP A 203 2.76 -21.98 -3.78
N LEU A 204 2.34 -21.59 -4.99
CA LEU A 204 1.72 -20.30 -5.26
C LEU A 204 0.24 -20.32 -4.87
N MET A 205 -0.24 -19.23 -4.27
CA MET A 205 -1.68 -18.97 -4.04
C MET A 205 -2.41 -19.97 -3.11
N GLU A 206 -1.70 -20.59 -2.19
CA GLU A 206 -2.23 -21.60 -1.26
C GLU A 206 -2.81 -21.00 0.03
N ASP A 207 -2.34 -19.82 0.44
CA ASP A 207 -2.72 -19.18 1.70
C ASP A 207 -3.95 -18.25 1.53
N ASP A 208 -4.96 -18.42 2.40
CA ASP A 208 -6.12 -17.53 2.49
C ASP A 208 -6.11 -16.75 3.82
N PHE A 209 -6.05 -15.41 3.73
CA PHE A 209 -6.02 -14.55 4.91
C PHE A 209 -7.29 -13.70 5.03
N SER A 210 -7.95 -13.88 6.18
CA SER A 210 -9.15 -13.13 6.52
C SER A 210 -8.89 -11.64 6.66
N SER A 211 -9.95 -10.85 6.46
CA SER A 211 -9.93 -9.40 6.71
C SER A 211 -9.58 -9.05 8.14
N LYS A 212 -10.06 -9.86 9.10
CA LYS A 212 -9.72 -9.71 10.51
C LYS A 212 -8.22 -9.84 10.72
N LYS A 213 -7.59 -10.92 10.23
CA LYS A 213 -6.15 -11.12 10.35
C LYS A 213 -5.38 -9.98 9.68
N THR A 214 -5.81 -9.56 8.49
CA THR A 214 -5.20 -8.43 7.76
C THR A 214 -5.24 -7.15 8.60
N VAL A 215 -6.39 -6.79 9.14
CA VAL A 215 -6.55 -5.58 9.96
C VAL A 215 -5.76 -5.67 11.27
N GLU A 216 -5.80 -6.80 11.95
CA GLU A 216 -5.11 -7.00 13.23
C GLU A 216 -3.59 -6.88 13.10
N ASP A 217 -3.02 -7.38 11.99
CA ASP A 217 -1.58 -7.37 11.73
C ASP A 217 -1.11 -6.03 11.13
N VAL A 218 -1.91 -5.39 10.27
CA VAL A 218 -1.49 -4.18 9.52
C VAL A 218 -1.86 -2.87 10.24
N CYS A 219 -3.10 -2.73 10.74
CA CYS A 219 -3.67 -1.44 11.11
C CYS A 219 -3.34 -1.05 12.57
N ARG A 220 -2.05 -0.88 12.87
CA ARG A 220 -1.54 -0.65 14.23
C ARG A 220 -1.23 0.82 14.53
N TYR A 221 -1.66 1.34 15.67
CA TYR A 221 -1.20 2.60 16.23
C TYR A 221 -0.76 2.38 17.68
N GLY A 222 0.54 2.48 17.93
CA GLY A 222 1.14 1.97 19.16
C GLY A 222 0.86 0.47 19.32
N SER A 223 0.31 0.07 20.46
CA SER A 223 -0.08 -1.33 20.75
C SER A 223 -1.53 -1.65 20.38
N ALA A 224 -2.30 -0.69 19.84
CA ALA A 224 -3.71 -0.88 19.50
C ALA A 224 -3.91 -1.09 18.00
N CYS A 225 -4.93 -1.87 17.63
CA CYS A 225 -5.46 -1.89 16.28
C CYS A 225 -6.52 -0.80 16.16
N TYR A 226 -6.27 0.24 15.34
CA TYR A 226 -7.20 1.37 15.22
C TYR A 226 -8.44 1.04 14.38
N MET A 227 -8.40 -0.04 13.60
CA MET A 227 -9.53 -0.58 12.83
C MET A 227 -10.28 -1.71 13.57
N ARG A 228 -10.08 -1.85 14.88
CA ARG A 228 -10.75 -2.87 15.70
C ARG A 228 -12.28 -2.68 15.67
N GLY A 229 -13.00 -3.76 15.41
CA GLY A 229 -14.46 -3.76 15.25
C GLY A 229 -14.93 -3.30 13.87
N GLU A 230 -14.01 -2.92 12.97
CA GLU A 230 -14.27 -2.51 11.60
C GLU A 230 -13.61 -3.46 10.58
N GLU A 231 -13.28 -4.67 10.99
CA GLU A 231 -12.55 -5.65 10.16
C GLU A 231 -13.31 -5.99 8.87
N GLY A 232 -14.64 -5.98 8.95
CA GLY A 232 -15.52 -6.22 7.81
C GLY A 232 -15.41 -5.19 6.68
N PHE A 233 -14.76 -4.04 6.91
CA PHE A 233 -14.54 -3.02 5.88
C PHE A 233 -13.82 -3.57 4.65
N LEU A 234 -12.81 -4.43 4.85
CA LEU A 234 -12.02 -5.04 3.76
C LEU A 234 -12.77 -6.08 2.94
N GLU A 235 -14.05 -6.29 3.23
CA GLU A 235 -14.95 -7.19 2.47
C GLU A 235 -16.08 -6.41 1.80
N THR A 236 -16.11 -5.10 1.99
CA THR A 236 -17.13 -4.23 1.40
C THR A 236 -16.86 -3.99 -0.07
N LYS A 237 -17.92 -3.63 -0.80
CA LYS A 237 -17.82 -3.12 -2.18
C LYS A 237 -16.79 -2.00 -2.32
N ARG A 238 -16.70 -1.11 -1.35
CA ARG A 238 -15.74 0.00 -1.35
C ARG A 238 -14.29 -0.50 -1.34
N ALA A 239 -13.96 -1.50 -0.52
CA ALA A 239 -12.60 -2.02 -0.42
C ALA A 239 -12.25 -3.04 -1.53
N MET A 240 -13.24 -3.81 -1.99
CA MET A 240 -13.06 -4.95 -2.90
C MET A 240 -13.34 -4.61 -4.37
N THR A 241 -13.57 -3.33 -4.71
CA THR A 241 -13.70 -2.93 -6.12
C THR A 241 -12.33 -2.93 -6.81
N VAL A 242 -12.23 -3.63 -7.94
CA VAL A 242 -11.09 -3.64 -8.87
C VAL A 242 -11.56 -3.21 -10.25
N LYS A 243 -10.62 -2.78 -11.11
CA LYS A 243 -10.92 -2.56 -12.53
C LYS A 243 -11.06 -3.90 -13.26
N GLU A 244 -11.86 -3.90 -14.31
CA GLU A 244 -12.10 -5.08 -15.15
C GLU A 244 -10.82 -5.77 -15.64
N ASP A 245 -9.81 -5.01 -16.05
CA ASP A 245 -8.56 -5.58 -16.52
C ASP A 245 -7.74 -6.26 -15.40
N ILE A 246 -7.82 -5.75 -14.16
CA ILE A 246 -7.22 -6.40 -12.98
C ILE A 246 -7.89 -7.74 -12.71
N PHE A 247 -9.23 -7.78 -12.78
CA PHE A 247 -9.98 -9.01 -12.60
C PHE A 247 -9.58 -10.08 -13.62
N PHE A 248 -9.48 -9.72 -14.91
CA PHE A 248 -9.07 -10.67 -15.93
C PHE A 248 -7.60 -11.10 -15.80
N ARG A 249 -6.70 -10.19 -15.41
CA ARG A 249 -5.30 -10.57 -15.14
C ARG A 249 -5.19 -11.55 -13.97
N CYS A 250 -6.02 -11.42 -12.92
CA CYS A 250 -6.09 -12.43 -11.87
C CYS A 250 -6.46 -13.81 -12.43
N ALA A 251 -7.48 -13.87 -13.30
CA ALA A 251 -7.89 -15.12 -13.93
C ALA A 251 -6.77 -15.74 -14.80
N ASP A 252 -6.07 -14.92 -15.58
CA ASP A 252 -4.96 -15.36 -16.44
C ASP A 252 -3.78 -15.89 -15.60
N VAL A 253 -3.41 -15.19 -14.53
CA VAL A 253 -2.33 -15.59 -13.60
C VAL A 253 -2.66 -16.90 -12.89
N SER A 254 -3.88 -17.04 -12.38
CA SER A 254 -4.36 -18.27 -11.73
C SER A 254 -4.35 -19.47 -12.69
N GLN A 255 -4.87 -19.28 -13.91
CA GLN A 255 -4.88 -20.34 -14.93
C GLN A 255 -3.45 -20.76 -15.30
N ALA A 256 -2.55 -19.79 -15.54
CA ALA A 256 -1.17 -20.08 -15.92
C ALA A 256 -0.38 -20.82 -14.82
N ALA A 257 -0.61 -20.48 -13.54
CA ALA A 257 0.00 -21.20 -12.42
C ALA A 257 -0.49 -22.66 -12.37
N PHE A 258 -1.79 -22.88 -12.52
CA PHE A 258 -2.40 -24.20 -12.50
C PHE A 258 -1.96 -25.08 -13.67
N ASP A 259 -1.96 -24.54 -14.91
CA ASP A 259 -1.55 -25.28 -16.11
C ASP A 259 -0.09 -25.76 -16.03
N LYS A 260 0.75 -25.03 -15.31
CA LYS A 260 2.15 -25.37 -15.06
C LYS A 260 2.36 -26.30 -13.85
N GLY A 261 1.30 -26.62 -13.09
CA GLY A 261 1.40 -27.40 -11.86
C GLY A 261 2.19 -26.71 -10.75
N LEU A 262 2.13 -25.37 -10.68
CA LEU A 262 2.81 -24.56 -9.66
C LEU A 262 2.00 -24.39 -8.37
N CYS A 263 0.74 -24.81 -8.38
CA CYS A 263 -0.18 -24.81 -7.26
C CYS A 263 -1.02 -26.09 -7.31
N GLU A 264 -1.47 -26.59 -6.15
CA GLU A 264 -2.30 -27.79 -6.09
C GLU A 264 -3.70 -27.57 -6.68
N GLN A 265 -4.24 -26.36 -6.51
CA GLN A 265 -5.59 -26.00 -6.93
C GLN A 265 -5.57 -24.68 -7.70
N LYS A 266 -6.45 -24.56 -8.69
CA LYS A 266 -6.65 -23.30 -9.40
C LYS A 266 -7.27 -22.27 -8.43
N ASP A 267 -6.57 -21.18 -8.17
CA ASP A 267 -7.09 -20.10 -7.31
C ASP A 267 -8.29 -19.42 -7.96
N THR A 268 -9.44 -19.41 -7.30
CA THR A 268 -10.64 -18.69 -7.74
C THR A 268 -11.00 -17.54 -6.80
N SER A 269 -10.17 -17.23 -5.80
CA SER A 269 -10.47 -16.24 -4.77
C SER A 269 -10.81 -14.86 -5.35
N PHE A 270 -10.24 -14.50 -6.50
CA PHE A 270 -10.50 -13.24 -7.20
C PHE A 270 -11.96 -13.03 -7.63
N VAL A 271 -12.80 -14.09 -7.66
CA VAL A 271 -14.25 -13.94 -7.93
C VAL A 271 -14.99 -13.18 -6.84
N LYS A 272 -14.38 -12.98 -5.67
CA LYS A 272 -14.93 -12.16 -4.58
C LYS A 272 -14.87 -10.65 -4.87
N PHE A 273 -14.10 -10.21 -5.87
CA PHE A 273 -13.99 -8.79 -6.18
C PHE A 273 -15.27 -8.22 -6.79
N PHE A 274 -15.49 -6.92 -6.53
CA PHE A 274 -16.44 -6.14 -7.31
C PHE A 274 -15.72 -5.58 -8.54
N VAL A 275 -16.33 -5.68 -9.72
CA VAL A 275 -15.64 -5.34 -10.97
C VAL A 275 -16.20 -4.06 -11.58
N LYS A 276 -15.37 -3.03 -11.69
CA LYS A 276 -15.71 -1.77 -12.37
C LYS A 276 -15.29 -1.82 -13.85
N SER A 277 -16.28 -1.71 -14.73
CA SER A 277 -16.11 -1.56 -16.18
C SER A 277 -16.47 -0.13 -16.63
N ALA A 278 -16.31 0.17 -17.92
CA ALA A 278 -16.73 1.45 -18.51
C ALA A 278 -18.23 1.74 -18.32
N GLY A 279 -19.07 0.71 -18.24
CA GLY A 279 -20.53 0.82 -18.04
C GLY A 279 -20.96 0.87 -16.56
N GLY A 280 -20.02 0.92 -15.61
CA GLY A 280 -20.30 0.83 -14.18
C GLY A 280 -19.84 -0.49 -13.56
N ILE A 281 -20.32 -0.79 -12.35
CA ILE A 281 -19.93 -2.00 -11.63
C ILE A 281 -20.78 -3.17 -12.12
N ILE A 282 -20.13 -4.17 -12.70
CA ILE A 282 -20.77 -5.30 -13.40
C ILE A 282 -20.75 -6.60 -12.59
N ALA A 283 -20.07 -6.62 -11.45
CA ALA A 283 -19.93 -7.83 -10.63
C ALA A 283 -19.61 -7.53 -9.16
N GLY A 284 -19.85 -8.52 -8.31
CA GLY A 284 -19.44 -8.63 -6.92
C GLY A 284 -20.56 -9.19 -6.04
N LYS A 285 -20.23 -10.12 -5.14
CA LYS A 285 -21.21 -10.71 -4.20
C LYS A 285 -21.38 -9.76 -3.03
N ASP A 286 -22.59 -9.26 -2.81
CA ASP A 286 -22.91 -8.65 -1.52
C ASP A 286 -23.11 -9.79 -0.51
N LYS A 287 -22.74 -9.61 0.77
CA LYS A 287 -22.86 -10.69 1.78
C LYS A 287 -24.31 -11.14 2.03
N SER A 288 -25.29 -10.42 1.51
CA SER A 288 -26.70 -10.82 1.49
C SER A 288 -27.02 -11.89 0.45
N ASP A 289 -26.13 -12.16 -0.51
CA ASP A 289 -26.38 -13.09 -1.59
C ASP A 289 -25.90 -14.50 -1.21
N LYS A 290 -26.80 -15.48 -1.35
CA LYS A 290 -26.52 -16.89 -1.08
C LYS A 290 -25.25 -17.33 -1.82
N LYS A 291 -24.43 -18.14 -1.16
CA LYS A 291 -23.24 -18.77 -1.74
C LYS A 291 -23.67 -19.54 -3.02
N PRO A 292 -23.24 -19.13 -4.23
CA PRO A 292 -23.55 -19.88 -5.44
C PRO A 292 -22.81 -21.21 -5.44
N SER A 293 -23.37 -22.16 -6.18
CA SER A 293 -22.71 -23.40 -6.54
C SER A 293 -21.49 -23.15 -7.42
N ALA A 294 -20.51 -24.07 -7.41
CA ALA A 294 -19.32 -23.97 -8.25
C ALA A 294 -19.65 -23.83 -9.75
N SER A 295 -20.77 -24.40 -10.21
CA SER A 295 -21.25 -24.26 -11.59
C SER A 295 -21.73 -22.86 -11.95
N GLU A 296 -22.30 -22.13 -10.99
CA GLU A 296 -22.75 -20.74 -11.19
C GLU A 296 -21.56 -19.78 -11.21
N GLU A 297 -20.51 -20.05 -10.43
CA GLU A 297 -19.25 -19.30 -10.46
C GLU A 297 -18.54 -19.47 -11.82
N TRP A 298 -18.45 -20.68 -12.35
CA TRP A 298 -17.86 -20.94 -13.66
C TRP A 298 -18.68 -20.36 -14.81
N SER A 299 -20.01 -20.50 -14.78
CA SER A 299 -20.89 -19.90 -15.82
C SER A 299 -20.78 -18.38 -15.83
N PHE A 300 -20.64 -17.77 -14.65
CA PHE A 300 -20.39 -16.33 -14.51
C PHE A 300 -19.03 -15.92 -15.10
N ILE A 301 -17.95 -16.61 -14.73
CA ILE A 301 -16.61 -16.38 -15.29
C ILE A 301 -16.65 -16.45 -16.81
N MET A 302 -17.27 -17.49 -17.39
CA MET A 302 -17.41 -17.65 -18.84
C MET A 302 -18.23 -16.52 -19.48
N SER A 303 -19.30 -16.06 -18.83
CA SER A 303 -20.10 -14.93 -19.32
C SER A 303 -19.31 -13.61 -19.39
N CYS A 304 -18.33 -13.42 -18.49
CA CYS A 304 -17.41 -12.28 -18.53
C CYS A 304 -16.40 -12.43 -19.68
N PHE A 305 -15.92 -13.65 -19.96
CA PHE A 305 -15.05 -13.93 -21.10
C PHE A 305 -15.75 -13.73 -22.45
N ASP A 306 -17.01 -14.14 -22.58
CA ASP A 306 -17.80 -13.97 -23.82
C ASP A 306 -18.08 -12.50 -24.17
N LYS A 307 -18.17 -11.61 -23.17
CA LYS A 307 -18.30 -10.16 -23.41
C LYS A 307 -17.01 -9.53 -23.96
N LYS A 308 -15.85 -10.12 -23.67
CA LYS A 308 -14.53 -9.66 -24.17
C LYS A 308 -14.31 -10.03 -25.63
N THR A 309 -14.92 -11.12 -26.10
CA THR A 309 -14.86 -11.57 -27.51
C THR A 309 -15.92 -10.89 -28.38
N ALA A 310 -17.08 -10.54 -27.83
CA ALA A 310 -18.15 -9.83 -28.54
C ALA A 310 -17.87 -8.33 -28.78
N GLY A 311 -16.84 -7.76 -28.16
CA GLY A 311 -16.43 -6.35 -28.28
C GLY A 311 -15.23 -6.09 -29.19
N ARG A 312 -14.86 -7.04 -30.06
CA ARG A 312 -13.86 -6.87 -31.12
C ARG A 312 -14.51 -6.77 -32.49
#